data_AF-A0AAW1FIY1-F1
#
_entry.id   AF-A0AAW1FIY1-F1
#
_cell.length_a   1.000
_cell.length_b   1.000
_cell.length_c   1.000
_cell.angle_alpha   90.00
_cell.angle_beta   90.00
_cell.angle_gamma   90.00
#
_symmetry.space_group_name_H-M   'P 1'
#
loop_
_entity.id
_entity.type
_entity.pdbx_description
1 polymer ?
#
loop_
_entity_poly.entity_id
_entity_poly.type
_entity_poly.pdbx_seq_one_letter_code
_entity_poly.pdbx_strand_id
1 'polypeptide(L)'
;MEDLGLSTVDRSLLEDLGLSTVDRSLMEDLGLSTVDRCLLEDLGLSTVDRSLLEDLGLSVDRSLLEDLGLSTVDRSLLEDLGLSTVDRSLLEDLVLSTVDRSLLEGLGLPTVDRSLLEDLGLSTVDRSLLQDLGLSTVDRSLLEDLGLSTVDRSLLQDLGLSTVDRSLLESDLIEVLVNLHEFIWFHQNPTRWLR
;
A
#
# COMPACT_ATOMS: atom_id res chain seq x y z
N MET A 1 -0.94 5.32 26.83
CA MET A 1 0.52 5.15 26.83
C MET A 1 1.10 6.55 26.89
N GLU A 2 2.16 6.81 27.69
CA GLU A 2 2.80 8.14 27.68
C GLU A 2 3.42 8.39 26.30
N ASP A 3 3.14 9.59 25.79
CA ASP A 3 3.47 10.10 24.47
C ASP A 3 5.01 10.20 24.30
N LEU A 4 5.64 9.08 23.94
CA LEU A 4 7.04 9.02 23.55
C LEU A 4 7.15 9.59 22.14
N GLY A 5 7.15 10.93 22.04
CA GLY A 5 7.49 11.64 20.82
C GLY A 5 8.96 11.42 20.46
N LEU A 6 9.26 10.27 19.85
CA LEU A 6 10.52 10.03 19.16
C LEU A 6 10.50 10.94 17.92
N SER A 7 11.37 11.95 17.89
CA SER A 7 11.39 12.90 16.77
C SER A 7 11.87 12.27 15.48
N THR A 8 12.73 11.26 15.56
CA THR A 8 13.29 10.55 14.41
C THR A 8 13.68 9.13 14.79
N VAL A 9 13.47 8.19 13.88
CA VAL A 9 13.97 6.81 13.99
C VAL A 9 14.86 6.52 12.79
N ASP A 10 16.16 6.37 13.03
CA ASP A 10 17.17 6.20 11.97
C ASP A 10 17.15 4.78 11.32
N ARG A 11 16.41 3.84 11.90
CA ARG A 11 16.39 2.40 11.54
C ARG A 11 14.98 1.82 11.69
N SER A 12 14.81 0.57 11.25
CA SER A 12 13.62 -0.26 11.47
C SER A 12 13.28 -0.35 12.96
N LEU A 13 12.02 -0.08 13.32
CA LEU A 13 11.53 -0.22 14.69
C LEU A 13 11.38 -1.69 15.08
N LEU A 14 11.08 -2.54 14.09
CA LEU A 14 10.98 -3.98 14.24
C LEU A 14 11.67 -4.65 13.05
N GLU A 15 12.50 -5.65 13.33
CA GLU A 15 13.34 -6.36 12.36
C GLU A 15 13.36 -7.85 12.73
N ASP A 16 13.53 -8.74 11.74
CA ASP A 16 13.76 -10.19 11.90
C ASP A 16 12.66 -10.95 12.69
N LEU A 17 11.38 -10.74 12.35
CA LEU A 17 10.26 -11.34 13.08
C LEU A 17 9.53 -12.44 12.31
N GLY A 18 9.43 -13.62 12.92
CA GLY A 18 8.56 -14.70 12.46
C GLY A 18 7.38 -14.91 13.40
N LEU A 19 6.15 -14.56 12.98
CA LEU A 19 4.94 -14.84 13.75
C LEU A 19 4.00 -15.78 12.97
N SER A 20 3.23 -16.57 13.70
CA SER A 20 2.14 -17.34 13.10
C SER A 20 1.00 -16.41 12.69
N THR A 21 0.54 -15.56 13.60
CA THR A 21 -0.71 -14.82 13.41
C THR A 21 -0.62 -13.45 14.05
N VAL A 22 -1.19 -12.46 13.39
CA VAL A 22 -1.36 -11.08 13.87
C VAL A 22 -2.86 -10.77 13.88
N ASP A 23 -3.49 -10.96 15.04
CA ASP A 23 -4.94 -10.80 15.22
C ASP A 23 -5.39 -9.33 15.44
N ARG A 24 -4.41 -8.46 15.73
CA ARG A 24 -4.51 -7.00 15.90
C ARG A 24 -3.26 -6.34 15.33
N SER A 25 -3.36 -5.06 15.02
CA SER A 25 -2.22 -4.21 14.61
C SER A 25 -0.99 -4.44 15.49
N LEU A 26 0.16 -4.62 14.83
CA LEU A 26 1.47 -4.65 15.50
C LEU A 26 1.82 -3.27 16.06
N MET A 27 1.38 -2.21 15.36
CA MET A 27 1.51 -0.84 15.80
C MET A 27 0.22 -0.06 15.52
N GLU A 28 -0.23 0.67 16.54
CA GLU A 28 -1.47 1.45 16.57
C GLU A 28 -1.18 2.77 17.29
N ASP A 29 -1.79 3.88 16.84
CA ASP A 29 -1.74 5.18 17.52
C ASP A 29 -0.32 5.77 17.75
N LEU A 30 0.65 5.55 16.85
CA LEU A 30 1.97 6.22 16.99
C LEU A 30 1.99 7.64 16.39
N GLY A 31 2.41 8.59 17.22
CA GLY A 31 2.80 9.94 16.82
C GLY A 31 4.31 10.08 16.59
N LEU A 32 4.86 9.39 15.59
CA LEU A 32 6.24 9.56 15.16
C LEU A 32 6.35 10.71 14.15
N SER A 33 7.40 11.53 14.23
CA SER A 33 7.59 12.59 13.21
C SER A 33 8.21 12.04 11.93
N THR A 34 9.31 11.29 12.03
CA THR A 34 10.05 10.81 10.84
C THR A 34 10.71 9.45 11.06
N VAL A 35 10.73 8.62 10.02
CA VAL A 35 11.41 7.32 9.95
C VAL A 35 12.33 7.31 8.72
N ASP A 36 13.64 7.16 8.93
CA ASP A 36 14.65 7.36 7.86
C ASP A 36 14.80 6.14 6.94
N ARG A 37 14.51 4.94 7.46
CA ARG A 37 14.57 3.67 6.70
C ARG A 37 13.18 3.10 6.56
N CYS A 38 12.81 2.22 7.47
CA CYS A 38 11.56 1.50 7.45
C CYS A 38 10.95 1.43 8.84
N LEU A 39 9.65 1.17 8.92
CA LEU A 39 9.01 0.95 10.22
C LEU A 39 9.18 -0.51 10.64
N LEU A 40 8.87 -1.44 9.73
CA LEU A 40 9.08 -2.87 9.90
C LEU A 40 9.90 -3.44 8.72
N GLU A 41 10.85 -4.31 9.01
CA GLU A 41 11.74 -4.97 8.05
C GLU A 41 11.83 -6.48 8.35
N ASP A 42 12.03 -7.31 7.31
CA ASP A 42 12.31 -8.75 7.46
C ASP A 42 11.27 -9.52 8.30
N LEU A 43 9.99 -9.44 7.92
CA LEU A 43 8.91 -10.18 8.61
C LEU A 43 8.38 -11.35 7.80
N GLY A 44 8.26 -12.50 8.47
CA GLY A 44 7.51 -13.66 8.00
C GLY A 44 6.25 -13.90 8.82
N LEU A 45 5.06 -13.70 8.26
CA LEU A 45 3.78 -13.92 8.95
C LEU A 45 2.92 -14.92 8.20
N SER A 46 2.24 -15.85 8.89
CA SER A 46 1.26 -16.69 8.20
C SER A 46 -0.02 -15.91 7.91
N THR A 47 -0.56 -15.19 8.89
CA THR A 47 -1.85 -14.51 8.72
C THR A 47 -1.87 -13.16 9.41
N VAL A 48 -2.45 -12.18 8.73
CA VAL A 48 -2.81 -10.85 9.25
C VAL A 48 -4.33 -10.71 9.16
N ASP A 49 -5.02 -10.78 10.29
CA ASP A 49 -6.51 -10.79 10.35
C ASP A 49 -7.11 -9.37 10.23
N ARG A 50 -6.36 -8.36 10.64
CA ARG A 50 -6.78 -6.94 10.62
C ARG A 50 -5.84 -6.11 9.75
N SER A 51 -4.79 -5.60 10.38
CA SER A 51 -3.83 -4.64 9.87
C SER A 51 -2.49 -4.96 10.55
N LEU A 52 -1.38 -4.63 9.91
CA LEU A 52 -0.09 -4.55 10.62
C LEU A 52 0.03 -3.19 11.30
N LEU A 53 -0.43 -2.14 10.62
CA LEU A 53 -0.29 -0.76 11.04
C LEU A 53 -1.61 -0.03 10.86
N GLU A 54 -2.04 0.68 11.90
CA GLU A 54 -3.35 1.34 11.97
C GLU A 54 -3.20 2.70 12.67
N ASP A 55 -3.93 3.72 12.18
CA ASP A 55 -4.03 5.04 12.81
C ASP A 55 -2.67 5.75 13.07
N LEU A 56 -1.72 5.64 12.12
CA LEU A 56 -0.41 6.31 12.23
C LEU A 56 -0.35 7.62 11.44
N GLY A 57 0.38 8.59 11.97
CA GLY A 57 0.76 9.81 11.26
C GLY A 57 2.25 10.09 11.36
N LEU A 58 2.97 9.99 10.23
CA LEU A 58 4.44 10.10 10.16
C LEU A 58 4.94 10.42 8.73
N SER A 59 6.23 10.74 8.61
CA SER A 59 6.95 10.80 7.32
C SER A 59 7.96 9.66 7.21
N VAL A 60 8.14 9.11 6.01
CA VAL A 60 9.09 8.02 5.74
C VAL A 60 10.03 8.38 4.57
N ASP A 61 11.34 8.29 4.80
CA ASP A 61 12.36 8.64 3.80
C ASP A 61 12.70 7.48 2.85
N ARG A 62 12.25 6.25 3.12
CA ARG A 62 12.34 5.15 2.15
C ARG A 62 11.01 4.41 2.02
N SER A 63 10.82 3.43 2.89
CA SER A 63 9.77 2.43 2.73
C SER A 63 9.09 2.21 4.06
N LEU A 64 7.77 2.06 4.12
CA LEU A 64 7.11 1.89 5.42
C LEU A 64 7.23 0.44 5.91
N LEU A 65 7.12 -0.53 4.98
CA LEU A 65 7.42 -1.94 5.17
C LEU A 65 8.38 -2.43 4.05
N GLU A 66 9.42 -3.20 4.42
CA GLU A 66 10.44 -3.74 3.50
C GLU A 66 10.67 -5.24 3.81
N ASP A 67 10.81 -6.08 2.79
CA ASP A 67 11.13 -7.51 2.92
C ASP A 67 10.11 -8.33 3.75
N LEU A 68 8.83 -8.34 3.32
CA LEU A 68 7.76 -9.09 4.00
C LEU A 68 7.31 -10.32 3.20
N GLY A 69 7.28 -11.47 3.88
CA GLY A 69 6.67 -12.71 3.37
C GLY A 69 5.40 -13.06 4.15
N LEU A 70 4.21 -12.89 3.54
CA LEU A 70 2.93 -13.18 4.19
C LEU A 70 2.11 -14.22 3.42
N SER A 71 1.46 -15.16 4.12
CA SER A 71 0.55 -16.07 3.41
C SER A 71 -0.80 -15.40 3.15
N THR A 72 -1.43 -14.81 4.16
CA THR A 72 -2.80 -14.29 4.04
C THR A 72 -2.97 -12.95 4.74
N VAL A 73 -3.66 -12.03 4.06
CA VAL A 73 -4.12 -10.74 4.59
C VAL A 73 -5.64 -10.66 4.43
N ASP A 74 -6.37 -10.74 5.55
CA ASP A 74 -7.84 -10.81 5.53
C ASP A 74 -8.50 -9.43 5.32
N ARG A 75 -7.87 -8.36 5.82
CA ARG A 75 -8.37 -6.98 5.75
C ARG A 75 -7.41 -6.08 4.98
N SER A 76 -6.34 -5.65 5.63
CA SER A 76 -5.39 -4.69 5.12
C SER A 76 -4.01 -4.97 5.71
N LEU A 77 -2.95 -4.44 5.11
CA LEU A 77 -1.66 -4.31 5.80
C LEU A 77 -1.56 -2.97 6.48
N LEU A 78 -1.98 -1.91 5.78
CA LEU A 78 -2.02 -0.55 6.28
C LEU A 78 -3.46 -0.03 6.24
N GLU A 79 -3.96 0.46 7.38
CA GLU A 79 -5.31 1.01 7.54
C GLU A 79 -5.24 2.41 8.16
N ASP A 80 -6.00 3.36 7.60
CA ASP A 80 -6.23 4.69 8.19
C ASP A 80 -4.96 5.49 8.52
N LEU A 81 -3.93 5.43 7.65
CA LEU A 81 -2.68 6.20 7.83
C LEU A 81 -2.75 7.59 7.19
N GLY A 82 -2.25 8.60 7.90
CA GLY A 82 -2.02 9.94 7.40
C GLY A 82 -0.53 10.25 7.26
N LEU A 83 0.09 9.88 6.15
CA LEU A 83 1.53 10.09 5.95
C LEU A 83 1.80 11.38 5.20
N SER A 84 2.85 12.11 5.57
CA SER A 84 3.12 13.41 4.96
C SER A 84 3.97 13.31 3.68
N THR A 85 4.99 12.45 3.70
CA THR A 85 5.88 12.15 2.58
C THR A 85 6.32 10.70 2.62
N VAL A 86 6.48 10.11 1.43
CA VAL A 86 7.05 8.78 1.20
C VAL A 86 8.02 8.88 0.03
N ASP A 87 9.32 8.82 0.31
CA ASP A 87 10.37 9.14 -0.66
C ASP A 87 10.68 7.98 -1.65
N ARG A 88 10.33 6.73 -1.30
CA ARG A 88 10.40 5.60 -2.26
C ARG A 88 9.05 4.92 -2.41
N SER A 89 8.69 4.09 -1.44
CA SER A 89 7.51 3.24 -1.52
C SER A 89 6.82 3.11 -0.17
N LEU A 90 5.58 2.63 -0.13
CA LEU A 90 5.01 2.21 1.15
C LEU A 90 5.39 0.78 1.45
N LEU A 91 5.29 -0.08 0.46
CA LEU A 91 5.61 -1.50 0.54
C LEU A 91 6.65 -1.80 -0.55
N GLU A 92 7.79 -2.34 -0.12
CA GLU A 92 8.90 -2.79 -0.98
C GLU A 92 9.15 -4.29 -0.71
N ASP A 93 9.42 -5.06 -1.76
CA ASP A 93 9.82 -6.47 -1.67
C ASP A 93 8.85 -7.36 -0.86
N LEU A 94 7.57 -7.33 -1.24
CA LEU A 94 6.54 -8.14 -0.59
C LEU A 94 6.15 -9.37 -1.41
N VAL A 95 6.07 -10.52 -0.75
CA VAL A 95 5.53 -11.76 -1.33
C VAL A 95 4.29 -12.19 -0.56
N LEU A 96 3.11 -12.14 -1.22
CA LEU A 96 1.83 -12.51 -0.62
C LEU A 96 1.10 -13.60 -1.42
N SER A 97 0.48 -14.55 -0.72
CA SER A 97 -0.36 -15.55 -1.40
C SER A 97 -1.79 -15.05 -1.62
N THR A 98 -2.41 -14.45 -0.60
CA THR A 98 -3.82 -14.03 -0.68
C THR A 98 -4.08 -12.72 0.03
N VAL A 99 -4.85 -11.85 -0.63
CA VAL A 99 -5.39 -10.59 -0.09
C VAL A 99 -6.90 -10.58 -0.28
N ASP A 100 -7.65 -10.68 0.81
CA ASP A 100 -9.12 -10.82 0.76
C ASP A 100 -9.84 -9.48 0.52
N ARG A 101 -9.25 -8.37 0.95
CA ARG A 101 -9.88 -7.04 0.87
C ARG A 101 -8.98 -6.00 0.22
N SER A 102 -7.92 -5.57 0.89
CA SER A 102 -6.99 -4.58 0.37
C SER A 102 -5.59 -4.81 0.95
N LEU A 103 -4.57 -4.21 0.35
CA LEU A 103 -3.29 -4.03 1.03
C LEU A 103 -3.27 -2.69 1.75
N LEU A 104 -3.77 -1.66 1.07
CA LEU A 104 -3.82 -0.30 1.57
C LEU A 104 -5.29 0.17 1.58
N GLU A 105 -5.81 0.54 2.75
CA GLU A 105 -7.17 1.09 2.93
C GLU A 105 -7.11 2.42 3.69
N GLY A 106 -7.81 3.44 3.19
CA GLY A 106 -8.04 4.67 3.96
C GLY A 106 -6.83 5.60 4.13
N LEU A 107 -5.84 5.56 3.22
CA LEU A 107 -4.62 6.38 3.39
C LEU A 107 -4.77 7.79 2.80
N GLY A 108 -4.29 8.79 3.54
CA GLY A 108 -4.07 10.15 3.05
C GLY A 108 -2.59 10.43 2.85
N LEU A 109 -2.16 10.63 1.60
CA LEU A 109 -0.74 10.74 1.21
C LEU A 109 -0.52 11.94 0.25
N PRO A 110 0.02 13.07 0.71
CA PRO A 110 0.27 14.21 -0.16
C PRO A 110 1.29 13.92 -1.26
N THR A 111 2.36 13.19 -0.95
CA THR A 111 3.48 13.03 -1.89
C THR A 111 4.12 11.66 -1.76
N VAL A 112 4.28 11.01 -2.92
CA VAL A 112 5.00 9.75 -3.09
C VAL A 112 5.97 9.91 -4.26
N ASP A 113 7.27 9.87 -3.98
CA ASP A 113 8.33 10.24 -4.94
C ASP A 113 8.66 9.13 -5.96
N ARG A 114 8.25 7.88 -5.70
CA ARG A 114 8.37 6.81 -6.70
C ARG A 114 7.07 6.06 -6.90
N SER A 115 6.77 5.12 -6.01
CA SER A 115 5.65 4.19 -6.13
C SER A 115 4.94 4.00 -4.80
N LEU A 116 3.70 3.51 -4.78
CA LEU A 116 3.11 3.05 -3.53
C LEU A 116 3.56 1.63 -3.22
N LEU A 117 3.60 0.79 -4.25
CA LEU A 117 3.96 -0.63 -4.19
C LEU A 117 5.08 -0.89 -5.21
N GLU A 118 6.21 -1.39 -4.73
CA GLU A 118 7.39 -1.76 -5.52
C GLU A 118 7.71 -3.25 -5.29
N ASP A 119 8.10 -3.97 -6.34
CA ASP A 119 8.56 -5.36 -6.29
C ASP A 119 7.61 -6.33 -5.57
N LEU A 120 6.33 -6.28 -5.95
CA LEU A 120 5.26 -7.02 -5.27
C LEU A 120 4.89 -8.32 -6.01
N GLY A 121 5.05 -9.47 -5.34
CA GLY A 121 4.63 -10.78 -5.83
C GLY A 121 3.33 -11.25 -5.18
N LEU A 122 2.23 -11.30 -5.94
CA LEU A 122 0.89 -11.63 -5.45
C LEU A 122 0.23 -12.77 -6.26
N SER A 123 -0.28 -13.77 -5.56
CA SER A 123 -1.09 -14.82 -6.21
C SER A 123 -2.55 -14.39 -6.42
N THR A 124 -3.25 -13.99 -5.35
CA THR A 124 -4.69 -13.72 -5.42
C THR A 124 -5.11 -12.45 -4.67
N VAL A 125 -5.98 -11.68 -5.30
CA VAL A 125 -6.61 -10.47 -4.74
C VAL A 125 -8.12 -10.53 -4.97
N ASP A 126 -8.90 -10.62 -3.90
CA ASP A 126 -10.35 -10.83 -3.98
C ASP A 126 -11.17 -9.53 -4.24
N ARG A 127 -10.64 -8.38 -3.78
CA ARG A 127 -11.30 -7.08 -3.94
C ARG A 127 -10.41 -6.10 -4.70
N SER A 128 -9.49 -5.45 -4.01
CA SER A 128 -8.55 -4.51 -4.61
C SER A 128 -7.21 -4.57 -3.90
N LEU A 129 -6.18 -3.97 -4.49
CA LEU A 129 -4.92 -3.73 -3.79
C LEU A 129 -4.98 -2.42 -3.03
N LEU A 130 -5.47 -1.39 -3.71
CA LEU A 130 -5.55 -0.03 -3.20
C LEU A 130 -7.03 0.37 -3.10
N GLN A 131 -7.46 0.77 -1.90
CA GLN A 131 -8.82 1.20 -1.63
C GLN A 131 -8.84 2.51 -0.84
N ASP A 132 -9.75 3.43 -1.19
CA ASP A 132 -10.04 4.66 -0.42
C ASP A 132 -8.79 5.53 -0.16
N LEU A 133 -7.91 5.67 -1.16
CA LEU A 133 -6.69 6.46 -1.03
C LEU A 133 -6.87 7.87 -1.58
N GLY A 134 -6.43 8.86 -0.80
CA GLY A 134 -6.29 10.25 -1.23
C GLY A 134 -4.83 10.61 -1.49
N LEU A 135 -4.42 10.66 -2.76
CA LEU A 135 -3.08 11.06 -3.18
C LEU A 135 -3.08 12.42 -3.88
N SER A 136 -2.15 13.30 -3.53
CA SER A 136 -1.94 14.52 -4.33
C SER A 136 -0.97 14.27 -5.48
N THR A 137 0.25 13.80 -5.19
CA THR A 137 1.29 13.61 -6.20
C THR A 137 1.94 12.24 -6.13
N VAL A 138 2.09 11.60 -7.29
CA VAL A 138 2.89 10.39 -7.47
C VAL A 138 3.83 10.58 -8.67
N ASP A 139 5.13 10.52 -8.42
CA ASP A 139 6.15 10.96 -9.39
C ASP A 139 6.50 9.91 -10.47
N ARG A 140 6.38 8.61 -10.16
CA ARG A 140 6.56 7.55 -11.16
C ARG A 140 5.25 6.81 -11.42
N SER A 141 4.87 5.90 -10.54
CA SER A 141 3.79 4.96 -10.77
C SER A 141 3.06 4.69 -9.46
N LEU A 142 1.87 4.08 -9.50
CA LEU A 142 1.29 3.58 -8.26
C LEU A 142 1.86 2.20 -7.93
N LEU A 143 1.98 1.36 -8.96
CA LEU A 143 2.44 -0.02 -8.89
C LEU A 143 3.62 -0.19 -9.86
N GLU A 144 4.79 -0.52 -9.33
CA GLU A 144 6.03 -0.83 -10.07
C GLU A 144 6.37 -2.31 -9.84
N ASP A 145 6.79 -3.02 -10.90
CA ASP A 145 7.23 -4.42 -10.84
C ASP A 145 6.27 -5.41 -10.14
N LEU A 146 4.97 -5.17 -10.32
CA LEU A 146 3.90 -6.00 -9.78
C LEU A 146 3.71 -7.30 -10.58
N GLY A 147 3.99 -8.43 -9.95
CA GLY A 147 3.65 -9.77 -10.41
C GLY A 147 2.31 -10.24 -9.82
N LEU A 148 1.29 -10.40 -10.66
CA LEU A 148 -0.05 -10.80 -10.24
C LEU A 148 -0.57 -12.01 -11.03
N SER A 149 -1.14 -13.01 -10.34
CA SER A 149 -1.79 -14.14 -11.01
C SER A 149 -3.30 -13.96 -11.18
N THR A 150 -4.02 -13.50 -10.16
CA THR A 150 -5.50 -13.42 -10.18
C THR A 150 -6.01 -12.19 -9.42
N VAL A 151 -7.00 -11.52 -10.02
CA VAL A 151 -7.70 -10.37 -9.42
C VAL A 151 -9.18 -10.51 -9.72
N ASP A 152 -10.00 -10.55 -8.68
CA ASP A 152 -11.43 -10.84 -8.81
C ASP A 152 -12.30 -9.62 -9.19
N ARG A 153 -11.94 -8.41 -8.72
CA ARG A 153 -12.72 -7.18 -9.02
C ARG A 153 -11.91 -6.11 -9.74
N SER A 154 -10.96 -5.48 -9.06
CA SER A 154 -10.12 -4.43 -9.63
C SER A 154 -8.77 -4.35 -8.90
N LEU A 155 -7.80 -3.66 -9.48
CA LEU A 155 -6.55 -3.35 -8.78
C LEU A 155 -6.70 -2.14 -7.85
N LEU A 156 -7.46 -1.16 -8.31
CA LEU A 156 -7.63 0.15 -7.70
C LEU A 156 -9.12 0.40 -7.50
N GLN A 157 -9.51 0.91 -6.33
CA GLN A 157 -10.87 1.31 -6.03
C GLN A 157 -10.86 2.63 -5.23
N ASP A 158 -11.78 3.55 -5.58
CA ASP A 158 -12.01 4.79 -4.84
C ASP A 158 -10.74 5.65 -4.62
N LEU A 159 -9.89 5.67 -5.65
CA LEU A 159 -8.61 6.39 -5.66
C LEU A 159 -8.80 7.85 -6.11
N GLY A 160 -8.50 8.80 -5.21
CA GLY A 160 -8.39 10.21 -5.53
C GLY A 160 -6.95 10.57 -5.90
N LEU A 161 -6.68 10.93 -7.15
CA LEU A 161 -5.38 11.42 -7.62
C LEU A 161 -5.51 12.84 -8.18
N SER A 162 -4.57 13.73 -7.84
CA SER A 162 -4.45 15.04 -8.50
C SER A 162 -3.46 14.98 -9.68
N THR A 163 -2.25 14.46 -9.46
CA THR A 163 -1.19 14.42 -10.49
C THR A 163 -0.40 13.11 -10.43
N VAL A 164 -0.13 12.54 -11.61
CA VAL A 164 0.80 11.42 -11.79
C VAL A 164 1.72 11.79 -12.95
N ASP A 165 3.04 11.73 -12.71
CA ASP A 165 4.04 12.18 -13.68
C ASP A 165 4.41 11.09 -14.71
N ARG A 166 4.27 9.79 -14.35
CA ARG A 166 4.42 8.66 -15.30
C ARG A 166 3.22 7.70 -15.26
N SER A 167 3.39 6.48 -15.77
CA SER A 167 2.29 5.53 -15.96
C SER A 167 1.66 5.10 -14.63
N LEU A 168 0.36 4.77 -14.60
CA LEU A 168 -0.27 4.27 -13.38
C LEU A 168 0.25 2.87 -12.98
N LEU A 169 0.64 2.06 -13.96
CA LEU A 169 1.09 0.67 -13.85
C LEU A 169 2.25 0.47 -14.83
N GLU A 170 3.43 0.08 -14.36
CA GLU A 170 4.63 -0.06 -15.22
C GLU A 170 5.05 -1.52 -15.50
N SER A 171 4.25 -2.53 -15.11
CA SER A 171 4.65 -3.95 -15.16
C SER A 171 4.27 -4.76 -16.42
N ASP A 172 5.01 -5.85 -16.64
CA ASP A 172 4.81 -6.88 -17.69
C ASP A 172 3.57 -7.76 -17.44
N LEU A 173 2.37 -7.17 -17.43
CA LEU A 173 1.11 -7.90 -17.26
C LEU A 173 0.71 -8.60 -18.56
N ILE A 174 1.15 -9.86 -18.74
CA ILE A 174 0.75 -10.65 -19.92
C ILE A 174 -0.74 -11.07 -19.89
N GLU A 175 -1.50 -10.96 -18.78
CA GLU A 175 -2.91 -11.42 -18.81
C GLU A 175 -3.91 -10.76 -17.83
N VAL A 176 -3.70 -9.53 -17.33
CA VAL A 176 -4.64 -8.90 -16.35
C VAL A 176 -5.10 -7.50 -16.78
N LEU A 177 -5.39 -7.33 -18.08
CA LEU A 177 -6.06 -6.13 -18.58
C LEU A 177 -7.58 -6.29 -18.53
N VAL A 178 -8.17 -6.11 -17.37
CA VAL A 178 -9.61 -5.82 -17.26
C VAL A 178 -9.79 -4.67 -16.27
N ASN A 179 -10.44 -3.60 -16.74
CA ASN A 179 -11.02 -2.47 -15.98
C ASN A 179 -10.25 -1.13 -15.83
N LEU A 180 -9.01 -0.93 -16.29
CA LEU A 180 -8.43 0.44 -16.24
C LEU A 180 -8.94 1.35 -17.38
N HIS A 181 -9.05 0.80 -18.59
CA HIS A 181 -9.50 1.57 -19.76
C HIS A 181 -10.96 2.02 -19.66
N GLU A 182 -11.85 1.18 -19.10
CA GLU A 182 -13.26 1.56 -18.95
C GLU A 182 -13.47 2.59 -17.85
N PHE A 183 -12.73 2.54 -16.74
CA PHE A 183 -12.88 3.47 -15.61
C PHE A 183 -12.42 4.90 -15.94
N ILE A 184 -11.24 5.04 -16.57
CA ILE A 184 -10.72 6.35 -17.00
C ILE A 184 -11.61 6.94 -18.09
N TRP A 185 -12.07 6.12 -19.04
CA TRP A 185 -12.99 6.57 -20.09
C TRP A 185 -14.34 7.02 -19.51
N PHE A 186 -14.87 6.32 -18.51
CA PHE A 186 -16.13 6.62 -17.84
C PHE A 186 -16.10 7.98 -17.12
N HIS A 187 -15.02 8.27 -16.39
CA HIS A 187 -14.88 9.53 -15.66
C HIS A 187 -14.53 10.73 -16.56
N GLN A 188 -13.88 10.52 -17.71
CA GLN A 188 -13.58 11.60 -18.65
C GLN A 188 -14.72 11.92 -19.63
N ASN A 189 -15.71 11.04 -19.81
CA ASN A 189 -16.83 11.26 -20.76
C ASN A 189 -18.23 10.91 -20.19
N PRO A 190 -18.72 11.64 -19.17
CA PRO A 190 -19.99 11.33 -18.51
C PRO A 190 -21.26 11.56 -19.36
N THR A 191 -21.19 12.29 -20.49
CA THR A 191 -22.38 12.78 -21.22
C THR A 191 -22.82 11.93 -22.41
N ARG A 192 -22.12 10.83 -22.76
CA ARG A 192 -22.42 10.06 -23.99
C ARG A 192 -23.55 9.03 -23.87
N TRP A 193 -24.19 8.91 -22.70
CA TRP A 193 -25.19 7.87 -22.41
C TRP A 193 -26.64 8.37 -22.29
N LEU A 194 -26.95 9.60 -22.70
CA LEU A 194 -28.33 10.11 -22.77
C LEU A 194 -28.93 10.11 -24.19
N ARG A 195 -28.46 9.23 -25.10
CA ARG A 195 -29.14 9.00 -26.39
C ARG A 195 -29.10 7.56 -26.84
#